data_AF-A0A7M2SWX2-F1
#
_entry.id   AF-A0A7M2SWX2-F1
#
_cell.length_a   1.000
_cell.length_b   1.000
_cell.length_c   1.000
_cell.angle_alpha   90.00
_cell.angle_beta   90.00
_cell.angle_gamma   90.00
#
_symmetry.space_group_name_H-M   'P 1'
#
loop_
_entity.id
_entity.type
_entity.pdbx_description
1 polymer ?
#
loop_
_entity_poly.entity_id
_entity_poly.type
_entity_poly.pdbx_seq_one_letter_code
_entity_poly.pdbx_strand_id
1 'polypeptide(L)'
;MQRAMGKQAVEWLAAAATDPRSCKQRWDRGEDAVLLEAGRLWDVLSVPEHLGLGALELLGRTRRRASGPVLMNCGARRVGFFIAPAPATEWPGPGVRHVRRGSWVAVPPPYQSGGWRLEWLLPPDGTGALYDPDAVRLALRKAGGVRGAPVRVSRP
;
A
#
# COMPACT_ATOMS: atom_id res chain seq x y z
N MET A 1 -23.47 7.40 6.72
CA MET A 1 -22.73 6.27 6.13
C MET A 1 -21.20 6.46 6.19
N GLN A 2 -20.63 7.63 5.84
CA GLN A 2 -19.17 7.88 5.90
C GLN A 2 -18.52 7.67 7.29
N ARG A 3 -19.18 8.05 8.39
CA ARG A 3 -18.67 7.82 9.76
C ARG A 3 -18.51 6.32 10.12
N ALA A 4 -19.37 5.45 9.58
CA ALA A 4 -19.32 4.01 9.84
C ALA A 4 -18.16 3.34 9.08
N MET A 5 -17.91 3.76 7.83
CA MET A 5 -16.76 3.30 7.04
C MET A 5 -15.43 3.72 7.68
N GLY A 6 -15.34 4.94 8.22
CA GLY A 6 -14.15 5.38 8.96
C GLY A 6 -13.86 4.52 10.20
N LYS A 7 -14.90 4.11 10.94
CA LYS A 7 -14.74 3.23 12.10
C LYS A 7 -14.26 1.83 11.71
N GLN A 8 -14.84 1.23 10.67
CA GLN A 8 -14.44 -0.09 10.19
C GLN A 8 -13.01 -0.09 9.65
N ALA A 9 -12.61 0.96 8.93
CA ALA A 9 -11.25 1.13 8.46
C ALA A 9 -10.23 1.20 9.60
N VAL A 10 -10.55 1.96 10.65
CA VAL A 10 -9.73 2.05 11.88
C VAL A 10 -9.63 0.70 12.58
N GLU A 11 -10.75 0.00 12.74
CA GLU A 11 -10.78 -1.32 13.37
C GLU A 11 -9.95 -2.35 12.59
N TRP A 12 -10.13 -2.40 11.27
CA TRP A 12 -9.38 -3.28 10.39
C TRP A 12 -7.88 -3.02 10.45
N LEU A 13 -7.46 -1.75 10.36
CA LEU A 13 -6.04 -1.40 10.37
C LEU A 13 -5.43 -1.68 11.75
N ALA A 14 -6.08 -1.22 12.84
CA ALA A 14 -5.61 -1.45 14.20
C ALA A 14 -5.56 -2.93 14.59
N ALA A 15 -6.36 -3.79 13.95
CA ALA A 15 -6.33 -5.23 14.18
C ALA A 15 -4.99 -5.89 13.83
N ALA A 16 -4.08 -5.23 13.11
CA ALA A 16 -2.71 -5.71 12.89
C ALA A 16 -1.77 -5.42 14.07
N ALA A 17 -2.13 -4.49 14.96
CA ALA A 17 -1.33 -4.16 16.14
C ALA A 17 -1.31 -5.30 17.17
N THR A 18 -0.23 -5.42 17.94
CA THR A 18 -0.21 -6.26 19.14
C THR A 18 -1.26 -5.83 20.16
N ASP A 19 -1.44 -4.51 20.31
CA ASP A 19 -2.51 -3.90 21.09
C ASP A 19 -3.35 -2.93 20.23
N PRO A 20 -4.48 -3.39 19.67
CA PRO A 20 -5.38 -2.55 18.87
C PRO A 20 -5.97 -1.37 19.64
N ARG A 21 -6.10 -1.45 20.98
CA ARG A 21 -6.66 -0.36 21.79
C ARG A 21 -5.66 0.78 21.91
N SER A 22 -4.42 0.48 22.26
CA SER A 22 -3.34 1.47 22.29
C SER A 22 -3.13 2.13 20.93
N CYS A 23 -3.14 1.34 19.85
CA CYS A 23 -3.08 1.85 18.47
C CYS A 23 -4.12 2.96 18.21
N LYS A 24 -5.40 2.71 18.56
CA LYS A 24 -6.48 3.68 18.37
C LYS A 24 -6.31 4.90 19.26
N GLN A 25 -5.94 4.72 20.53
CA GLN A 25 -5.70 5.83 21.46
C GLN A 25 -4.58 6.76 20.98
N ARG A 26 -3.53 6.23 20.36
CA ARG A 26 -2.44 7.04 19.79
C ARG A 26 -2.94 7.93 18.65
N TRP A 27 -3.73 7.38 17.73
CA TRP A 27 -4.37 8.19 16.69
C TRP A 27 -5.36 9.21 17.27
N ASP A 28 -6.16 8.84 18.27
CA ASP A 28 -7.10 9.76 18.93
C ASP A 28 -6.39 10.92 19.65
N ARG A 29 -5.12 10.72 20.05
CA ARG A 29 -4.23 11.74 20.62
C ARG A 29 -3.53 12.60 19.55
N GLY A 30 -3.77 12.35 18.27
CA GLY A 30 -3.22 13.11 17.16
C GLY A 30 -1.86 12.63 16.66
N GLU A 31 -1.44 11.40 16.95
CA GLU A 31 -0.23 10.86 16.33
C GLU A 31 -0.43 10.66 14.82
N ASP A 32 0.49 11.21 14.03
CA ASP A 32 0.46 11.14 12.56
C ASP A 32 0.66 9.72 12.02
N ALA A 33 1.27 8.81 12.79
CA ALA A 33 1.46 7.43 12.40
C ALA A 33 1.72 6.50 13.59
N VAL A 34 1.38 5.23 13.40
CA VAL A 34 1.71 4.14 14.32
C VAL A 34 2.41 3.01 13.56
N LEU A 35 3.27 2.25 14.25
CA LEU A 35 3.95 1.10 13.65
C LEU A 35 3.10 -0.15 13.83
N LEU A 36 2.74 -0.79 12.72
CA LEU A 36 1.99 -2.05 12.69
C LEU A 36 2.84 -3.16 12.09
N GLU A 37 2.77 -4.35 12.67
CA GLU A 37 3.50 -5.51 12.17
C GLU A 37 2.85 -6.02 10.87
N ALA A 38 3.66 -6.22 9.84
CA ALA A 38 3.23 -6.89 8.62
C ALA A 38 3.26 -8.42 8.77
N GLY A 39 2.64 -9.16 7.85
CA GLY A 39 2.64 -10.62 7.78
C GLY A 39 1.81 -11.37 8.81
N ARG A 40 0.98 -10.65 9.59
CA ARG A 40 -0.11 -11.26 10.37
C ARG A 40 -1.42 -11.22 9.60
N LEU A 41 -1.90 -10.02 9.29
CA LEU A 41 -3.15 -9.81 8.55
C LEU A 41 -2.92 -9.48 7.07
N TRP A 42 -1.80 -8.83 6.78
CA TRP A 42 -1.44 -8.35 5.45
C TRP A 42 0.07 -8.20 5.36
N ASP A 43 0.61 -8.37 4.16
CA ASP A 43 1.97 -7.93 3.84
C ASP A 43 1.91 -6.56 3.15
N VAL A 44 3.04 -5.87 3.07
CA VAL A 44 3.17 -4.65 2.27
C VAL A 44 4.29 -4.76 1.26
N LEU A 45 3.96 -4.56 -0.01
CA LEU A 45 4.95 -4.34 -1.06
C LEU A 45 5.29 -2.87 -1.12
N SER A 46 6.46 -2.54 -0.59
CA SER A 46 7.03 -1.22 -0.72
C SER A 46 7.85 -1.15 -2.00
N VAL A 47 7.49 -0.26 -2.91
CA VAL A 47 8.13 -0.09 -4.22
C VAL A 47 8.57 1.35 -4.44
N PRO A 48 9.56 1.62 -5.29
CA PRO A 48 9.88 2.99 -5.69
C PRO A 48 8.65 3.71 -6.27
N GLU A 49 8.45 4.97 -5.89
CA GLU A 49 7.28 5.79 -6.24
C GLU A 49 6.92 5.70 -7.73
N HIS A 50 7.89 5.94 -8.60
CA HIS A 50 7.69 5.98 -10.05
C HIS A 50 7.16 4.65 -10.63
N LEU A 51 7.56 3.53 -10.05
CA LEU A 51 7.12 2.19 -10.43
C LEU A 51 5.74 1.89 -9.82
N GLY A 52 5.55 2.25 -8.56
CA GLY A 52 4.31 2.04 -7.83
C GLY A 52 3.13 2.81 -8.43
N LEU A 53 3.30 4.08 -8.77
CA LEU A 53 2.23 4.88 -9.39
C LEU A 53 1.80 4.31 -10.74
N GLY A 54 2.76 3.86 -11.57
CA GLY A 54 2.44 3.20 -12.85
C GLY A 54 1.72 1.86 -12.66
N ALA A 55 2.11 1.07 -11.65
CA ALA A 55 1.42 -0.17 -11.32
C ALA A 55 0.00 0.09 -10.79
N LEU A 56 -0.19 1.12 -9.96
CA LEU A 56 -1.49 1.53 -9.43
C LEU A 56 -2.46 1.92 -10.56
N GLU A 57 -1.98 2.68 -11.54
CA GLU A 57 -2.78 3.05 -12.71
C GLU A 57 -3.25 1.82 -13.50
N LEU A 58 -2.36 0.86 -13.74
CA LEU A 58 -2.70 -0.39 -14.43
C LEU A 58 -3.70 -1.24 -13.65
N LEU A 59 -3.55 -1.34 -12.33
CA LEU A 59 -4.47 -2.06 -11.45
C LEU A 59 -5.87 -1.42 -11.49
N GLY A 60 -5.94 -0.09 -11.41
CA GLY A 60 -7.20 0.67 -11.47
C GLY A 60 -7.99 0.50 -12.78
N ARG A 61 -7.31 0.27 -13.90
CA ARG A 61 -7.96 -0.03 -15.19
C ARG A 61 -8.62 -1.41 -15.22
N THR A 62 -8.09 -2.37 -14.47
CA THR A 62 -8.52 -3.79 -14.51
C THR A 62 -9.56 -4.19 -13.47
N ARG A 63 -9.64 -3.49 -12.32
CA ARG A 63 -10.61 -3.81 -11.25
C ARG A 63 -11.31 -2.53 -10.78
N ARG A 64 -12.62 -2.42 -11.04
CA ARG A 64 -13.46 -1.30 -10.57
C ARG A 64 -14.09 -1.52 -9.18
N ARG A 65 -13.98 -2.72 -8.59
CA ARG A 65 -14.59 -3.04 -7.28
C ARG A 65 -13.56 -3.66 -6.33
N ALA A 66 -13.47 -3.07 -5.13
CA ALA A 66 -12.62 -3.45 -4.00
C ALA A 66 -11.11 -3.54 -4.33
N SER A 67 -10.47 -2.36 -4.46
CA SER A 67 -9.02 -2.25 -4.48
C SER A 67 -8.49 -2.20 -3.05
N GLY A 68 -7.37 -2.88 -2.79
CA GLY A 68 -6.73 -2.84 -1.47
C GLY A 68 -6.15 -1.46 -1.12
N PRO A 69 -5.77 -1.24 0.14
CA PRO A 69 -5.15 0.00 0.59
C PRO A 69 -3.82 0.26 -0.10
N VAL A 70 -3.54 1.54 -0.37
CA VAL A 70 -2.27 2.01 -0.94
C VAL A 70 -1.77 3.22 -0.17
N LEU A 71 -0.56 3.11 0.37
CA LEU A 71 0.09 4.13 1.16
C LEU A 71 1.26 4.73 0.40
N MET A 72 1.36 6.05 0.33
CA MET A 72 2.55 6.77 -0.11
C MET A 72 3.39 7.15 1.12
N ASN A 73 4.70 6.92 1.03
CA ASN A 73 5.68 7.55 1.89
C ASN A 73 6.43 8.60 1.05
N CYS A 74 6.04 9.86 1.22
CA CYS A 74 6.52 11.00 0.44
C CYS A 74 8.02 11.24 0.68
N GLY A 75 8.46 11.15 1.93
CA GLY A 75 9.86 11.36 2.31
C GLY A 75 10.80 10.29 1.74
N ALA A 76 10.36 9.03 1.72
CA ALA A 76 11.14 7.93 1.17
C ALA A 76 10.93 7.74 -0.35
N ARG A 77 9.95 8.44 -0.95
CA ARG A 77 9.50 8.27 -2.33
C ARG A 77 9.14 6.81 -2.65
N ARG A 78 8.23 6.25 -1.85
CA ARG A 78 7.81 4.85 -1.98
C ARG A 78 6.30 4.68 -1.87
N VAL A 79 5.77 3.77 -2.66
CA VAL A 79 4.37 3.34 -2.60
C VAL A 79 4.30 1.95 -1.94
N GLY A 80 3.40 1.79 -0.99
CA GLY A 80 3.11 0.55 -0.27
C GLY A 80 1.77 -0.02 -0.70
N PHE A 81 1.77 -1.19 -1.32
CA PHE A 81 0.55 -1.94 -1.62
C PHE A 81 0.28 -2.94 -0.51
N PHE A 82 -0.90 -2.90 0.09
CA PHE A 82 -1.34 -3.90 1.05
C PHE A 82 -1.85 -5.13 0.30
N ILE A 83 -1.18 -6.26 0.51
CA ILE A 83 -1.44 -7.51 -0.21
C ILE A 83 -1.82 -8.63 0.77
N ALA A 84 -2.49 -9.66 0.25
CA ALA A 84 -2.66 -10.91 0.98
C ALA A 84 -1.27 -11.49 1.33
N PRO A 85 -1.09 -12.07 2.54
CA PRO A 85 0.19 -12.67 2.92
C PRO A 85 0.67 -13.69 1.88
N ALA A 86 1.91 -13.53 1.43
CA ALA A 86 2.46 -14.32 0.33
C ALA A 86 3.82 -14.94 0.72
N PRO A 87 4.20 -16.09 0.13
CA PRO A 87 5.53 -16.64 0.33
C PRO A 87 6.61 -15.64 -0.14
N ALA A 88 7.81 -15.76 0.43
CA ALA A 88 8.97 -15.00 -0.04
C ALA A 88 9.24 -15.45 -1.48
N THR A 89 8.95 -14.56 -2.42
CA THR A 89 9.19 -14.76 -3.85
C THR A 89 9.91 -13.53 -4.37
N GLU A 90 10.71 -13.72 -5.41
CA GLU A 90 11.38 -12.58 -6.04
C GLU A 90 10.35 -11.64 -6.65
N TRP A 91 10.48 -10.36 -6.32
CA TRP A 91 9.64 -9.32 -6.86
C TRP A 91 10.33 -8.63 -8.04
N PRO A 92 9.58 -8.32 -9.10
CA PRO A 92 10.15 -7.77 -10.31
C PRO A 92 10.59 -6.31 -10.10
N GLY A 93 11.84 -6.04 -10.45
CA GLY A 93 12.40 -4.69 -10.51
C GLY A 93 13.27 -4.32 -9.29
N PRO A 94 14.29 -3.47 -9.50
CA PRO A 94 15.19 -3.06 -8.45
C PRO A 94 14.46 -2.26 -7.37
N GLY A 95 14.86 -2.47 -6.11
CA GLY A 95 14.37 -1.69 -4.99
C GLY A 95 12.94 -2.00 -4.56
N VAL A 96 12.31 -3.08 -5.03
CA VAL A 96 11.06 -3.62 -4.46
C VAL A 96 11.38 -4.34 -3.15
N ARG A 97 10.58 -4.08 -2.11
CA ARG A 97 10.74 -4.67 -0.77
C ARG A 97 9.43 -5.31 -0.33
N HIS A 98 9.51 -6.57 0.09
CA HIS A 98 8.39 -7.32 0.67
C HIS A 98 8.45 -7.22 2.19
N VAL A 99 7.64 -6.33 2.74
CA VAL A 99 7.50 -6.13 4.19
C VAL A 99 6.50 -7.16 4.70
N ARG A 100 6.98 -8.05 5.58
CA ARG A 100 6.25 -9.22 6.06
C ARG A 100 6.51 -9.43 7.56
N ARG A 101 6.11 -10.59 8.08
CA ARG A 101 6.31 -10.98 9.49
C ARG A 101 7.72 -10.64 10.00
N GLY A 102 7.78 -10.03 11.19
CA GLY A 102 9.04 -9.51 11.77
C GLY A 102 9.46 -8.14 11.23
N SER A 103 8.61 -7.47 10.44
CA SER A 103 8.82 -6.11 9.96
C SER A 103 7.61 -5.23 10.26
N TRP A 104 7.83 -3.93 10.38
CA TRP A 104 6.79 -2.95 10.73
C TRP A 104 6.60 -1.93 9.61
N VAL A 105 5.36 -1.48 9.48
CA VAL A 105 4.94 -0.41 8.55
C VAL A 105 4.39 0.74 9.38
N ALA A 106 4.92 1.94 9.15
CA ALA A 106 4.33 3.16 9.68
C ALA A 106 3.06 3.47 8.90
N VAL A 107 1.93 3.56 9.58
CA VAL A 107 0.63 3.83 8.97
C VAL A 107 -0.05 5.04 9.62
N PRO A 108 -0.53 6.01 8.82
CA PRO A 108 -1.34 7.10 9.33
C PRO A 108 -2.76 6.63 9.64
N PRO A 109 -3.52 7.38 10.45
CA PRO A 109 -4.93 7.08 10.67
C PRO A 109 -5.68 7.00 9.32
N PRO A 110 -6.60 6.04 9.12
CA PRO A 110 -7.29 5.82 7.82
C PRO A 110 -8.07 7.01 7.26
N TYR A 111 -8.51 7.92 8.14
CA TYR A 111 -9.27 9.11 7.79
C TYR A 111 -8.40 10.33 7.48
N GLN A 112 -7.08 10.20 7.60
CA GLN A 112 -6.15 11.29 7.27
C GLN A 112 -5.88 11.32 5.77
N SER A 113 -6.25 12.42 5.12
CA SER A 113 -5.93 12.74 3.73
C SER A 113 -4.88 13.84 3.68
N GLY A 114 -3.93 13.77 2.73
CA GLY A 114 -2.93 14.83 2.52
C GLY A 114 -1.85 14.93 3.62
N GLY A 115 -1.47 13.81 4.23
CA GLY A 115 -0.39 13.77 5.22
C GLY A 115 0.98 14.06 4.60
N TRP A 116 1.78 14.91 5.24
CA TRP A 116 3.03 15.42 4.65
C TRP A 116 4.14 14.37 4.50
N ARG A 117 4.18 13.36 5.38
CA ARG A 117 5.13 12.21 5.29
C ARG A 117 4.48 10.96 4.72
N LEU A 118 3.27 10.66 5.18
CA LEU A 118 2.53 9.45 4.87
C LEU A 118 1.14 9.84 4.41
N GLU A 119 0.74 9.36 3.24
CA GLU A 119 -0.54 9.70 2.64
C GLU A 119 -1.21 8.44 2.09
N TRP A 120 -2.48 8.24 2.43
CA TRP A 120 -3.29 7.21 1.78
C TRP A 120 -3.63 7.66 0.35
N LEU A 121 -3.05 7.00 -0.65
CA LEU A 121 -3.51 7.14 -2.04
C LEU A 121 -4.87 6.45 -2.22
N LEU A 122 -5.02 5.29 -1.59
CA LEU A 122 -6.27 4.58 -1.43
C LEU A 122 -6.38 4.17 0.05
N PRO A 123 -7.24 4.81 0.85
CA PRO A 123 -7.39 4.45 2.26
C PRO A 123 -8.07 3.09 2.41
N PRO A 124 -7.84 2.36 3.51
CA PRO A 124 -8.61 1.16 3.80
C PRO A 124 -10.09 1.50 3.99
N ASP A 125 -10.96 0.65 3.47
CA ASP A 125 -12.42 0.80 3.59
C ASP A 125 -13.00 -0.02 4.76
N GLY A 126 -12.16 -0.83 5.42
CA GLY A 126 -12.55 -1.69 6.54
C GLY A 126 -13.11 -3.05 6.15
N THR A 127 -13.26 -3.36 4.86
CA THR A 127 -13.83 -4.63 4.38
C THR A 127 -12.85 -5.79 4.40
N GLY A 128 -11.56 -5.51 4.56
CA GLY A 128 -10.48 -6.49 4.40
C GLY A 128 -10.03 -6.69 2.96
N ALA A 129 -10.44 -5.82 2.02
CA ALA A 129 -9.92 -5.84 0.66
C ALA A 129 -8.39 -5.69 0.66
N LEU A 130 -7.72 -6.66 0.02
CA LEU A 130 -6.28 -6.65 -0.19
C LEU A 130 -5.99 -6.90 -1.66
N TYR A 131 -4.86 -6.41 -2.14
CA TYR A 131 -4.43 -6.77 -3.48
C TYR A 131 -3.98 -8.23 -3.55
N ASP A 132 -4.30 -8.86 -4.66
CA ASP A 132 -3.73 -10.13 -5.07
C ASP A 132 -2.23 -9.94 -5.41
N PRO A 133 -1.31 -10.65 -4.72
CA PRO A 133 0.13 -10.58 -4.98
C PRO A 133 0.51 -10.76 -6.46
N ASP A 134 -0.17 -11.65 -7.17
CA ASP A 134 0.14 -11.96 -8.58
C ASP A 134 -0.31 -10.82 -9.51
N ALA A 135 -1.45 -10.20 -9.20
CA ALA A 135 -1.94 -9.04 -9.93
C ALA A 135 -0.98 -7.85 -9.78
N VAL A 136 -0.49 -7.59 -8.56
CA VAL A 136 0.52 -6.54 -8.31
C VAL A 136 1.82 -6.87 -9.02
N ARG A 137 2.28 -8.13 -8.98
CA ARG A 137 3.50 -8.56 -9.68
C ARG A 137 3.41 -8.30 -11.18
N LEU A 138 2.29 -8.64 -11.79
CA LEU A 138 2.05 -8.39 -13.21
C LEU A 138 2.02 -6.89 -13.53
N ALA A 139 1.36 -6.08 -12.70
CA ALA A 139 1.30 -4.63 -12.87
C ALA A 139 2.70 -3.99 -12.75
N LEU A 140 3.51 -4.41 -11.79
CA LEU A 140 4.90 -3.94 -11.63
C LEU A 140 5.77 -4.29 -12.84
N ARG A 141 5.70 -5.54 -13.35
CA ARG A 141 6.43 -5.91 -14.58
C ARG A 141 6.05 -5.03 -15.77
N LYS A 142 4.75 -4.82 -15.97
CA LYS A 142 4.25 -3.97 -17.06
C LYS A 142 4.71 -2.51 -16.88
N ALA A 143 4.59 -1.96 -15.68
CA ALA A 143 5.02 -0.58 -15.39
C ALA A 143 6.53 -0.38 -15.59
N GLY A 144 7.35 -1.36 -15.23
CA GLY A 144 8.80 -1.35 -15.50
C GLY A 144 9.14 -1.47 -16.98
N GLY A 145 8.42 -2.33 -17.73
CA GLY A 145 8.59 -2.50 -19.17
C GLY A 145 8.18 -1.29 -19.99
N VAL A 146 7.11 -0.57 -19.58
CA VAL A 146 6.64 0.67 -20.24
C VAL A 146 7.71 1.77 -20.21
N ARG A 147 8.55 1.83 -19.16
CA ARG A 147 9.67 2.79 -19.08
C ARG A 147 10.95 2.29 -19.76
N GLY A 148 11.03 1.01 -20.10
CA GLY A 148 12.19 0.38 -20.73
C GLY A 148 12.13 0.29 -22.26
N ALA A 149 11.04 0.71 -22.90
CA ALA A 149 10.99 0.78 -24.36
C ALA A 149 11.84 1.99 -24.83
N PRO A 150 12.96 1.78 -25.55
CA PRO A 150 13.66 2.90 -26.16
C PRO A 150 12.72 3.58 -27.16
N VAL A 151 12.65 4.91 -27.10
CA VAL A 151 12.09 5.71 -28.20
C VAL A 151 12.85 5.28 -29.46
N ARG A 152 12.18 4.55 -30.35
CA ARG A 152 12.67 4.37 -31.72
C ARG A 152 12.53 5.71 -32.39
N VAL A 153 13.61 6.48 -32.42
CA VAL A 153 13.74 7.62 -33.33
C VAL A 153 13.86 7.04 -34.73
N SER A 154 12.73 6.83 -35.39
CA SER A 154 12.70 6.55 -36.82
C SER A 154 12.99 7.86 -37.56
N ARG A 155 14.18 7.95 -38.15
CA ARG A 155 14.49 8.90 -39.22
C ARG A 155 14.18 8.23 -40.55
N PRO A 156 13.43 8.91 -41.43
CA PRO A 156 14.07 9.47 -42.62
C PRO A 156 14.07 11.00 -42.60
#